data_AF-A0A662VVW9-F1
#
_entry.id   AF-A0A662VVW9-F1
#
_cell.length_a   1.000
_cell.length_b   1.000
_cell.length_c   1.000
_cell.angle_alpha   90.00
_cell.angle_beta   90.00
_cell.angle_gamma   90.00
#
_symmetry.space_group_name_H-M   'P 1'
#
loop_
_entity.id
_entity.type
_entity.pdbx_description
1 polymer ?
#
loop_
_entity_poly.entity_id
_entity_poly.type
_entity_poly.pdbx_seq_one_letter_code
_entity_poly.pdbx_strand_id
1 'polypeptide(L)'
;MVKVTNVFGDEYSGKVGNSGVFAKWKGRQYRRKYVIPANPRTPKQQEVRSSFDNAVQLWKEFLQPMKKNYNFLAVPKQISGFNMWVSRY
;
A
#
# COMPACT_ATOMS: atom_id res chain seq x y z
N MET A 1 -22.04 2.08 -3.26
CA MET A 1 -21.32 3.18 -3.93
C MET A 1 -22.36 3.96 -4.71
N VAL A 2 -22.38 5.28 -4.64
CA VAL A 2 -23.42 6.09 -5.30
C VAL A 2 -22.75 7.09 -6.23
N LYS A 3 -23.20 7.16 -7.48
CA LYS A 3 -22.76 8.18 -8.43
C LYS A 3 -23.29 9.53 -7.97
N VAL A 4 -22.43 10.54 -7.98
CA VAL A 4 -22.81 11.91 -7.65
C VAL A 4 -22.65 12.75 -8.91
N THR A 5 -23.67 13.52 -9.26
CA THR A 5 -23.63 14.49 -10.35
C THR A 5 -23.97 15.84 -9.76
N ASN A 6 -23.03 16.79 -9.78
CA ASN A 6 -23.26 18.16 -9.35
C ASN A 6 -23.72 19.00 -10.54
N VAL A 7 -24.80 19.75 -10.39
CA VAL A 7 -25.33 20.70 -11.40
C VAL A 7 -24.38 21.88 -11.65
N PHE A 8 -23.53 22.22 -10.69
CA PHE A 8 -22.53 23.29 -10.82
C PHE A 8 -21.21 22.82 -11.46
N GLY A 9 -21.04 21.52 -11.68
CA GLY A 9 -19.82 20.96 -12.27
C GLY A 9 -18.64 20.80 -11.32
N ASP A 10 -18.77 21.18 -10.04
CA ASP A 10 -17.66 21.08 -9.09
C ASP A 10 -17.24 19.62 -8.83
N GLU A 11 -15.94 19.42 -8.59
CA GLU A 11 -15.38 18.13 -8.23
C GLU A 11 -14.88 18.08 -6.79
N TYR A 12 -15.41 17.12 -6.04
CA TYR A 12 -15.03 16.88 -4.66
C TYR A 12 -14.18 15.62 -4.55
N SER A 13 -13.18 15.65 -3.67
CA SER A 13 -12.33 14.51 -3.35
C SER A 13 -12.04 14.46 -1.85
N GLY A 14 -11.77 13.24 -1.35
CA GLY A 14 -11.38 13.05 0.04
C GLY A 14 -12.55 12.77 1.00
N LYS A 15 -12.20 12.72 2.29
CA LYS A 15 -13.11 12.36 3.39
C LYS A 15 -13.93 13.58 3.81
N VAL A 16 -15.25 13.43 3.86
CA VAL A 16 -16.17 14.41 4.44
C VAL A 16 -16.70 13.85 5.76
N GLY A 17 -16.06 14.27 6.86
CA GLY A 17 -16.33 13.75 8.19
C GLY A 17 -16.34 12.22 8.24
N ASN A 18 -17.12 11.63 9.15
CA ASN A 18 -17.28 10.18 9.21
C ASN A 18 -18.43 9.66 8.30
N SER A 19 -18.93 10.49 7.39
CA SER A 19 -20.16 10.23 6.62
C SER A 19 -19.88 9.71 5.21
N GLY A 20 -18.74 10.05 4.61
CA GLY A 20 -18.45 9.61 3.25
C GLY A 20 -17.07 10.02 2.74
N VAL A 21 -16.67 9.37 1.65
CA VAL A 21 -15.49 9.72 0.87
C VAL A 21 -15.91 9.96 -0.56
N PHE A 22 -15.58 11.14 -1.10
CA PHE A 22 -15.76 11.48 -2.50
C PHE A 22 -14.50 11.09 -3.27
N ALA A 23 -14.71 10.51 -4.45
CA ALA A 23 -13.64 10.12 -5.34
C ALA A 23 -14.11 10.15 -6.79
N LYS A 24 -13.14 10.14 -7.71
CA LYS A 24 -13.36 10.13 -9.15
C LYS A 24 -12.78 8.86 -9.74
N TRP A 25 -13.56 8.18 -10.57
CA TRP A 25 -13.10 7.02 -11.34
C TRP A 25 -13.46 7.20 -12.80
N LYS A 26 -12.45 7.21 -13.68
CA LYS A 26 -12.63 7.38 -15.13
C LYS A 26 -13.55 8.55 -15.49
N GLY A 27 -13.32 9.71 -14.90
CA GLY A 27 -14.14 10.90 -15.15
C GLY A 27 -15.46 10.97 -14.37
N ARG A 28 -15.87 9.90 -13.68
CA ARG A 28 -17.16 9.85 -12.96
C ARG A 28 -16.96 10.03 -11.47
N GLN A 29 -17.65 11.01 -10.89
CA GLN A 29 -17.67 11.20 -9.45
C GLN A 29 -18.57 10.17 -8.77
N TYR A 30 -18.08 9.67 -7.65
CA TYR A 30 -18.84 8.78 -6.78
C TYR A 30 -18.55 9.08 -5.31
N ARG A 31 -19.53 8.74 -4.49
CA ARG A 31 -19.43 8.73 -3.04
C ARG A 31 -19.48 7.30 -2.53
N ARG A 32 -18.61 6.99 -1.56
CA ARG A 32 -18.69 5.77 -0.76
C ARG A 32 -18.86 6.12 0.72
N LYS A 33 -19.47 5.20 1.49
CA LYS A 33 -19.53 5.32 2.95
C LYS A 33 -18.09 5.35 3.48
N TYR A 34 -17.84 6.21 4.45
CA TYR A 34 -16.58 6.16 5.18
C TYR A 34 -16.57 4.89 6.02
N VAL A 35 -15.59 4.04 5.79
CA VAL A 35 -15.38 2.80 6.54
C VAL A 35 -14.00 2.88 7.14
N ILE A 36 -13.91 2.72 8.46
CA ILE A 36 -12.65 2.43 9.13
C ILE A 36 -12.43 0.93 8.96
N PRO A 37 -11.40 0.50 8.21
CA PRO A 37 -11.14 -0.93 8.04
C PRO A 37 -10.89 -1.57 9.41
N ALA A 38 -11.46 -2.75 9.64
CA ALA A 38 -11.09 -3.54 10.80
C ALA A 38 -9.61 -3.91 10.68
N ASN A 39 -8.82 -3.61 11.71
CA ASN A 39 -7.43 -4.03 11.81
C ASN A 39 -7.27 -5.02 12.97
N PRO A 40 -7.84 -6.24 12.87
CA PRO A 40 -7.63 -7.23 13.90
C PRO A 40 -6.13 -7.55 14.01
N ARG A 41 -5.70 -8.04 15.18
CA ARG A 41 -4.32 -8.52 15.39
C ARG A 41 -4.37 -10.05 15.48
N THR A 42 -4.94 -10.70 14.45
CA THR A 42 -5.02 -12.17 14.45
C THR A 42 -3.61 -12.79 14.41
N PRO A 43 -3.42 -14.02 14.89
CA PRO A 43 -2.11 -14.69 14.84
C PRO A 43 -1.50 -14.68 13.42
N LYS A 44 -2.28 -15.05 12.40
CA LYS A 44 -1.83 -15.01 10.99
C LYS A 44 -1.42 -13.61 10.52
N GLN A 45 -2.12 -12.56 10.94
CA GLN A 45 -1.73 -11.19 10.59
C GLN A 45 -0.46 -10.75 11.32
N GLN A 46 -0.27 -11.20 12.56
CA GLN A 46 0.96 -10.93 13.30
C GLN A 46 2.15 -11.67 12.68
N GLU A 47 1.98 -12.93 12.27
CA GLU A 47 3.00 -13.70 11.55
C GLU A 47 3.49 -12.99 10.30
N VAL A 48 2.56 -12.49 9.45
CA VAL A 48 2.94 -11.73 8.25
C VAL A 48 3.68 -10.44 8.64
N ARG A 49 3.20 -9.68 9.63
CA ARG A 49 3.89 -8.46 10.09
C ARG A 49 5.30 -8.74 10.58
N SER A 50 5.45 -9.76 11.43
CA SER A 50 6.73 -10.20 11.95
C SER A 50 7.66 -10.64 10.84
N SER A 51 7.15 -11.32 9.80
CA SER A 51 7.94 -11.69 8.63
C SER A 51 8.52 -10.45 7.91
N PHE A 52 7.70 -9.43 7.65
CA PHE A 52 8.18 -8.17 7.07
C PHE A 52 9.18 -7.44 7.98
N ASP A 53 8.91 -7.37 9.28
CA ASP A 53 9.80 -6.73 10.25
C ASP A 53 11.17 -7.43 10.29
N ASN A 54 11.19 -8.76 10.28
CA ASN A 54 12.41 -9.56 10.26
C ASN A 54 13.18 -9.38 8.94
N ALA A 55 12.49 -9.35 7.80
CA ALA A 55 13.11 -9.08 6.51
C ALA A 55 13.83 -7.72 6.51
N VAL A 56 13.20 -6.69 7.07
CA VAL A 56 13.79 -5.34 7.19
C VAL A 56 15.01 -5.35 8.11
N GLN A 57 14.96 -6.05 9.24
CA GLN A 57 16.08 -6.15 10.17
C GLN A 57 17.29 -6.82 9.51
N LEU A 58 17.10 -7.97 8.88
CA LEU A 58 18.17 -8.70 8.17
C LEU A 58 18.78 -7.87 7.03
N TRP A 59 17.96 -7.14 6.27
CA TRP A 59 18.49 -6.26 5.22
C TRP A 59 19.40 -5.16 5.77
N LYS A 60 19.10 -4.62 6.96
CA LYS A 60 19.95 -3.61 7.59
C LYS A 60 21.32 -4.19 7.95
N GLU A 61 21.35 -5.44 8.41
CA GLU A 61 22.56 -6.19 8.79
C GLU A 61 23.40 -6.65 7.59
N PHE A 62 22.83 -6.72 6.39
CA PHE A 62 23.57 -7.14 5.20
C PHE A 62 24.79 -6.26 4.92
N LEU A 63 25.91 -6.92 4.66
CA LEU A 63 27.12 -6.31 4.12
C LEU A 63 26.86 -5.76 2.71
N GLN A 64 27.65 -4.76 2.32
CA GLN A 64 27.53 -4.11 1.00
C GLN A 64 27.57 -5.10 -0.19
N PRO A 65 28.42 -6.15 -0.20
CA PRO A 65 28.41 -7.13 -1.29
C PRO A 65 27.08 -7.87 -1.43
N MET A 66 26.42 -8.20 -0.31
CA MET A 66 25.11 -8.87 -0.33
C MET A 66 24.05 -7.94 -0.92
N LYS A 67 24.03 -6.67 -0.50
CA LYS A 67 23.13 -5.65 -1.06
C LYS A 67 23.36 -5.46 -2.56
N LYS A 68 24.61 -5.49 -3.03
CA LYS A 68 24.96 -5.42 -4.45
C LYS A 68 24.42 -6.62 -5.24
N ASN A 69 24.52 -7.84 -4.70
CA ASN A 69 23.96 -9.03 -5.34
C ASN A 69 22.44 -8.92 -5.51
N TYR A 70 21.72 -8.50 -4.45
CA TYR A 70 20.27 -8.29 -4.56
C TYR A 70 19.90 -7.17 -5.52
N ASN A 71 20.67 -6.08 -5.55
CA ASN A 71 20.47 -5.00 -6.54
C ASN A 71 20.64 -5.52 -7.98
N PHE A 72 21.65 -6.35 -8.24
CA PHE A 72 21.85 -6.98 -9.54
C PHE A 72 20.67 -7.87 -9.94
N LEU A 73 20.23 -8.74 -9.02
CA LEU A 73 19.06 -9.60 -9.24
C LEU A 73 17.77 -8.82 -9.49
N ALA A 74 17.66 -7.61 -8.93
CA ALA A 74 16.47 -6.77 -9.01
C ALA A 74 16.35 -6.03 -10.37
N VAL A 75 17.44 -5.89 -11.13
CA VAL A 75 17.48 -5.14 -12.41
C VAL A 75 16.38 -5.58 -13.40
N PRO A 76 16.20 -6.88 -13.71
CA PRO A 76 15.20 -7.31 -14.70
C PRO A 76 13.75 -7.02 -14.26
N LYS A 77 13.52 -6.83 -12.95
CA LYS A 77 12.21 -6.53 -12.38
C LYS A 77 11.99 -5.04 -12.18
N GLN A 78 12.98 -4.19 -12.47
CA GLN A 78 12.93 -2.74 -12.24
C GLN A 78 12.53 -2.36 -10.80
N ILE A 79 12.99 -3.15 -9.82
CA ILE A 79 12.79 -2.88 -8.39
C ILE A 79 14.13 -2.69 -7.69
N SER A 80 14.12 -2.20 -6.45
CA SER A 80 15.33 -2.13 -5.62
C SER A 80 15.74 -3.52 -5.12
N GLY A 81 17.03 -3.70 -4.78
CA GLY A 81 17.50 -4.93 -4.14
C GLY A 81 16.80 -5.22 -2.81
N PHE A 82 16.43 -4.18 -2.07
CA PHE A 82 15.62 -4.31 -0.86
C PHE A 82 14.25 -4.95 -1.18
N ASN A 83 13.54 -4.44 -2.19
CA ASN A 83 12.24 -5.01 -2.58
C ASN A 83 12.40 -6.44 -3.10
N MET A 84 13.50 -6.73 -3.81
CA MET A 84 13.82 -8.09 -4.25
C MET A 84 14.05 -9.04 -3.06
N TRP A 85 14.77 -8.59 -2.02
CA TRP A 85 14.95 -9.34 -0.77
C TRP A 85 13.62 -9.60 -0.07
N VAL A 86 12.85 -8.54 0.20
CA VAL A 86 11.55 -8.65 0.91
C VAL A 86 10.58 -9.56 0.16
N SER A 87 10.56 -9.54 -1.18
CA SER A 87 9.69 -10.43 -1.97
C SER A 87 10.03 -11.92 -1.88
N ARG A 88 11.22 -12.27 -1.37
CA ARG A 88 11.76 -13.64 -1.30
C ARG A 88 11.86 -14.18 0.12
N TYR A 89 11.55 -13.37 1.12
CA TYR A 89 11.55 -13.72 2.54
C TYR A 89 10.26 -14.45 2.93
#